data_AF-A0A6G3SP49-F1
#
_entry.id   AF-A0A6G3SP49-F1
#
_cell.length_a   1.000
_cell.length_b   1.000
_cell.length_c   1.000
_cell.angle_alpha   90.00
_cell.angle_beta   90.00
_cell.angle_gamma   90.00
#
_symmetry.space_group_name_H-M   'P 1'
#
loop_
_entity.id
_entity.type
_entity.pdbx_description
1 polymer ?
#
loop_
_entity_poly.entity_id
_entity_poly.type
_entity_poly.pdbx_seq_one_letter_code
_entity_poly.pdbx_strand_id
1 'polypeptide(L)'
;AETPGAAMLLAVGRSFDVLEVAEQAGRRALVRMERMGLPTGPVAVTPTGRAQFFVAPGAAAELPELLYRMGWDDAGLDLRGLGPGTHITAPPSDLGGLGPVRWLRPPLLDTAAAPPQARLLLGTLAYVCHRS
;
A
#
# COMPACT_ATOMS: atom_id res chain seq x y z
N ALA A 1 8.40 19.73 23.00
CA ALA A 1 8.90 18.49 23.63
C ALA A 1 9.44 17.61 22.52
N GLU A 2 10.67 17.11 22.65
CA GLU A 2 11.22 16.10 21.75
C GLU A 2 10.88 14.71 22.30
N THR A 3 10.48 13.78 21.43
CA THR A 3 10.16 12.39 21.81
C THR A 3 10.94 11.40 20.96
N PRO A 4 12.27 11.25 21.21
CA PRO A 4 13.09 10.30 20.47
C PRO A 4 12.55 8.87 20.60
N GLY A 5 12.42 8.17 19.48
CA GLY A 5 11.94 6.78 19.44
C GLY A 5 10.41 6.61 19.51
N ALA A 6 9.63 7.69 19.62
CA ALA A 6 8.17 7.59 19.53
C ALA A 6 7.73 7.14 18.13
N ALA A 7 6.81 6.19 18.06
CA ALA A 7 6.22 5.76 16.80
C ALA A 7 5.20 6.78 16.30
N MET A 8 5.29 7.14 15.02
CA MET A 8 4.30 7.99 14.37
C MET A 8 3.27 7.12 13.64
N LEU A 9 1.99 7.42 13.82
CA LEU A 9 0.90 6.80 13.08
C LEU A 9 0.37 7.78 12.03
N LEU A 10 0.07 7.28 10.83
CA LEU A 10 -0.58 8.03 9.77
C LEU A 10 -2.05 7.60 9.68
N ALA A 11 -2.96 8.58 9.74
CA ALA A 11 -4.37 8.36 9.51
C ALA A 11 -4.64 8.17 8.01
N VAL A 12 -5.31 7.08 7.65
CA VAL A 12 -5.68 6.73 6.28
C VAL A 12 -7.08 7.26 5.96
N GLY A 13 -7.41 7.49 4.68
CA GLY A 13 -8.73 7.92 4.24
C GLY A 13 -8.88 9.40 3.89
N ARG A 14 -7.94 10.25 4.30
CA ARG A 14 -8.01 11.71 4.03
C ARG A 14 -7.17 12.14 2.84
N SER A 15 -5.86 11.93 2.92
CA SER A 15 -4.91 12.32 1.87
C SER A 15 -4.49 11.14 0.99
N PHE A 16 -4.66 9.93 1.49
CA PHE A 16 -4.32 8.69 0.82
C PHE A 16 -5.12 7.54 1.43
N ASP A 17 -5.32 6.51 0.63
CA ASP A 17 -5.69 5.16 1.06
C ASP A 17 -4.48 4.24 0.91
N VAL A 18 -4.58 3.01 1.42
CA VAL A 18 -3.52 2.01 1.28
C VAL A 18 -4.08 0.73 0.65
N LEU A 19 -3.40 0.22 -0.38
CA LEU A 19 -3.56 -1.17 -0.80
C LEU A 19 -2.48 -2.01 -0.12
N GLU A 20 -2.88 -3.01 0.64
CA GLU A 20 -1.97 -3.86 1.39
C GLU A 20 -2.02 -5.31 0.92
N VAL A 21 -0.84 -5.87 0.64
CA VAL A 21 -0.63 -7.24 0.17
C VAL A 21 0.50 -7.91 0.97
N ALA A 22 0.67 -9.24 0.83
CA ALA A 22 1.87 -9.91 1.32
C ALA A 22 3.15 -9.25 0.77
N GLU A 23 4.18 -9.09 1.60
CA GLU A 23 5.42 -8.38 1.23
C GLU A 23 6.07 -8.95 -0.03
N GLN A 24 6.13 -10.28 -0.14
CA GLN A 24 6.73 -10.93 -1.32
C GLN A 24 5.96 -10.62 -2.61
N ALA A 25 4.63 -10.66 -2.57
CA ALA A 25 3.78 -10.30 -3.70
C ALA A 25 3.93 -8.81 -4.04
N GLY A 26 3.93 -7.93 -3.04
CA GLY A 26 4.15 -6.50 -3.20
C GLY A 26 5.49 -6.16 -3.85
N ARG A 27 6.60 -6.78 -3.42
CA ARG A 27 7.93 -6.59 -4.03
C ARG A 27 7.94 -6.99 -5.50
N ARG A 28 7.36 -8.16 -5.83
CA ARG A 28 7.25 -8.62 -7.23
C ARG A 28 6.38 -7.69 -8.07
N ALA A 29 5.25 -7.23 -7.52
CA ALA A 29 4.36 -6.30 -8.19
C ALA A 29 5.04 -4.96 -8.46
N LEU A 30 5.76 -4.41 -7.48
CA LEU A 30 6.50 -3.15 -7.63
C LEU A 30 7.52 -3.21 -8.77
N VAL A 31 8.38 -4.24 -8.80
CA VAL A 31 9.35 -4.43 -9.89
C VAL A 31 8.67 -4.51 -11.25
N ARG A 32 7.50 -5.16 -11.33
CA ARG A 32 6.74 -5.26 -12.57
C ARG A 32 6.15 -3.90 -12.98
N MET A 33 5.59 -3.15 -12.04
CA MET A 33 5.06 -1.80 -12.29
C MET A 33 6.14 -0.85 -12.78
N GLU A 34 7.32 -0.86 -12.15
CA GLU A 34 8.48 -0.04 -12.55
C GLU A 34 8.92 -0.36 -13.98
N ARG A 35 9.01 -1.65 -14.33
CA ARG A 35 9.34 -2.09 -15.71
C ARG A 35 8.29 -1.68 -16.74
N MET A 36 7.03 -1.55 -16.33
CA MET A 36 5.94 -1.11 -17.19
C MET A 36 5.80 0.42 -17.22
N GLY A 37 6.60 1.16 -16.45
CA GLY A 37 6.51 2.62 -16.36
C GLY A 37 5.22 3.11 -15.70
N LEU A 38 4.58 2.29 -14.86
CA LEU A 38 3.37 2.71 -14.14
C LEU A 38 3.72 3.74 -13.05
N PRO A 39 2.87 4.77 -12.84
CA PRO A 39 3.11 5.74 -11.79
C PRO A 39 2.83 5.12 -10.43
N THR A 40 3.87 4.57 -9.80
CA THR A 40 3.79 4.00 -8.45
C THR A 40 3.99 5.08 -7.40
N GLY A 41 3.18 5.04 -6.33
CA GLY A 41 3.30 5.93 -5.18
C GLY A 41 4.39 5.48 -4.21
N PRO A 42 4.43 6.05 -3.00
CA PRO A 42 5.22 5.51 -1.90
C PRO A 42 4.80 4.06 -1.61
N VAL A 43 5.76 3.21 -1.24
CA VAL A 43 5.52 1.83 -0.84
C VAL A 43 6.31 1.54 0.44
N ALA A 44 5.62 1.13 1.49
CA ALA A 44 6.21 0.72 2.75
C ALA A 44 6.14 -0.80 2.94
N VAL A 45 7.03 -1.35 3.76
CA VAL A 45 6.98 -2.74 4.22
C VAL A 45 6.98 -2.77 5.74
N THR A 46 6.11 -3.59 6.32
CA THR A 46 6.00 -3.80 7.77
C THR A 46 6.90 -4.97 8.19
N PRO A 47 7.38 -5.01 9.45
CA PRO A 47 8.11 -6.19 9.95
C PRO A 47 7.24 -7.44 10.03
N THR A 48 5.91 -7.30 9.91
CA THR A 48 4.93 -8.39 9.87
C THR A 48 4.69 -8.95 8.47
N GLY A 49 5.55 -8.63 7.49
CA GLY A 49 5.49 -9.22 6.15
C GLY A 49 4.37 -8.68 5.26
N ARG A 50 3.98 -7.41 5.46
CA ARG A 50 3.02 -6.70 4.58
C ARG A 50 3.69 -5.60 3.77
N ALA A 51 3.34 -5.46 2.50
CA ALA A 51 3.65 -4.29 1.68
C ALA A 51 2.43 -3.37 1.56
N GLN A 52 2.63 -2.09 1.81
CA GLN A 52 1.61 -1.03 1.85
C GLN A 52 1.85 -0.03 0.73
N PHE A 53 1.00 -0.04 -0.29
CA PHE A 53 1.03 0.89 -1.42
C PHE A 53 0.12 2.08 -1.13
N PHE A 54 0.68 3.27 -1.09
CA PHE A 54 -0.07 4.50 -0.88
C PHE A 54 -0.75 4.91 -2.19
N VAL A 55 -2.06 5.07 -2.17
CA VAL A 55 -2.91 5.35 -3.33
C VAL A 55 -3.87 6.51 -3.03
N ALA A 56 -4.52 7.03 -4.06
CA ALA A 56 -5.48 8.13 -3.93
C ALA A 56 -6.60 7.77 -2.92
N PRO A 57 -7.09 8.74 -2.12
CA PRO A 57 -8.16 8.51 -1.16
C PRO A 57 -9.44 8.01 -1.86
N GLY A 58 -10.19 7.14 -1.19
CA GLY A 58 -11.39 6.49 -1.73
C GLY A 58 -11.12 5.12 -2.36
N ALA A 59 -9.86 4.80 -2.69
CA ALA A 59 -9.47 3.53 -3.27
C ALA A 59 -9.88 2.31 -2.45
N ALA A 60 -9.86 2.38 -1.12
CA ALA A 60 -10.24 1.26 -0.27
C ALA A 60 -11.74 0.95 -0.37
N ALA A 61 -12.58 1.97 -0.53
CA ALA A 61 -14.02 1.83 -0.72
C ALA A 61 -14.36 1.31 -2.13
N GLU A 62 -13.62 1.74 -3.15
CA GLU A 62 -13.80 1.30 -4.54
C GLU A 62 -13.25 -0.10 -4.82
N LEU A 63 -12.39 -0.63 -3.95
CA LEU A 63 -11.64 -1.86 -4.19
C LEU A 63 -12.53 -3.07 -4.54
N PRO A 64 -13.63 -3.39 -3.83
CA PRO A 64 -14.47 -4.54 -4.17
C PRO A 64 -15.04 -4.46 -5.59
N GLU A 65 -15.57 -3.29 -5.97
CA GLU A 65 -16.14 -3.04 -7.30
C GLU A 65 -15.07 -3.08 -8.40
N LEU A 66 -13.86 -2.58 -8.11
CA LEU A 66 -12.75 -2.67 -9.05
C LEU A 66 -12.32 -4.13 -9.28
N LEU A 67 -12.22 -4.94 -8.22
CA LEU A 67 -11.89 -6.36 -8.32
C LEU A 67 -12.96 -7.12 -9.10
N TYR A 68 -14.24 -6.89 -8.81
CA TYR A 68 -15.37 -7.46 -9.56
C TYR A 68 -15.28 -7.17 -11.06
N ARG A 69 -15.10 -5.90 -11.44
CA ARG A 69 -14.99 -5.51 -12.87
C ARG A 69 -13.80 -6.11 -13.60
N MET A 70 -12.77 -6.55 -12.89
CA MET A 70 -11.61 -7.22 -13.47
C MET A 70 -11.69 -8.76 -13.38
N GLY A 71 -12.76 -9.32 -12.81
CA GLY A 71 -12.96 -10.76 -12.64
C GLY A 71 -12.11 -11.38 -11.53
N TRP A 72 -11.81 -10.62 -10.48
CA TRP A 72 -11.00 -11.05 -9.33
C TRP A 72 -11.79 -11.23 -8.02
N ASP A 73 -13.10 -11.03 -8.04
CA ASP A 73 -13.99 -11.03 -6.88
C ASP A 73 -13.98 -12.35 -6.08
N ASP A 74 -13.91 -13.51 -6.75
CA ASP A 74 -13.87 -14.83 -6.09
C ASP A 74 -12.46 -15.43 -5.98
N ALA A 75 -11.40 -14.65 -6.26
CA ALA A 75 -10.04 -15.18 -6.41
C ALA A 75 -9.28 -15.37 -5.09
N GLY A 76 -9.88 -15.05 -3.94
CA GLY A 76 -9.26 -15.24 -2.61
C GLY A 76 -7.94 -14.50 -2.44
N LEU A 77 -7.79 -13.33 -3.05
CA LEU A 77 -6.54 -12.57 -3.07
C LEU A 77 -6.16 -12.09 -1.66
N ASP A 78 -4.89 -12.27 -1.28
CA ASP A 78 -4.30 -11.58 -0.12
C ASP A 78 -4.01 -10.10 -0.46
N LEU A 79 -5.09 -9.35 -0.70
CA LEU A 79 -5.10 -7.95 -1.04
C LEU A 79 -6.26 -7.27 -0.31
N ARG A 80 -5.96 -6.25 0.48
CA ARG A 80 -6.96 -5.46 1.21
C ARG A 80 -6.76 -3.96 1.04
N GLY A 81 -7.86 -3.23 1.06
CA GLY A 81 -7.87 -1.77 1.12
C GLY A 81 -7.96 -1.30 2.56
N LEU A 82 -7.11 -0.35 2.95
CA LEU A 82 -7.21 0.38 4.22
C LEU A 82 -7.66 1.81 3.89
N GLY A 83 -8.75 2.24 4.52
CA GLY A 83 -9.41 3.51 4.25
C GLY A 83 -9.71 4.29 5.53
N PRO A 84 -10.72 5.19 5.52
CA PRO A 84 -11.10 5.98 6.69
C PRO A 84 -11.29 5.14 7.96
N GLY A 85 -10.80 5.65 9.10
CA GLY A 85 -10.88 4.98 10.40
C GLY A 85 -9.71 4.03 10.70
N THR A 86 -8.85 3.76 9.72
CA THR A 86 -7.62 2.98 9.92
C THR A 86 -6.39 3.89 10.12
N HIS A 87 -5.37 3.33 10.75
CA HIS A 87 -4.05 3.96 10.90
C HIS A 87 -2.96 2.97 10.50
N ILE A 88 -1.89 3.47 9.91
CA ILE A 88 -0.67 2.69 9.65
C ILE A 88 0.50 3.32 10.41
N THR A 89 1.50 2.51 10.75
CA THR A 89 2.76 3.01 11.32
C THR A 89 3.59 3.67 10.22
N ALA A 90 3.95 4.94 10.42
CA ALA A 90 4.73 5.71 9.47
C ALA A 90 6.17 5.18 9.41
N PRO A 91 6.76 4.87 8.26
CA PRO A 91 8.18 4.57 8.18
C PRO A 91 9.03 5.82 8.51
N PRO A 92 10.16 5.70 9.23
CA PRO A 92 10.81 4.49 9.73
C PRO A 92 10.43 4.09 11.18
N SER A 93 9.21 4.36 11.63
CA SER A 93 8.76 4.08 13.02
C SER A 93 8.68 2.59 13.32
N ASP A 94 8.91 2.24 14.58
CA ASP A 94 8.72 0.89 15.11
C ASP A 94 7.24 0.50 15.19
N LEU A 95 6.93 -0.73 14.79
CA LEU A 95 5.58 -1.31 14.84
C LEU A 95 5.42 -2.10 16.14
N GLY A 96 5.11 -1.40 17.24
CA GLY A 96 4.69 -2.03 18.49
C GLY A 96 5.70 -3.04 19.07
N GLY A 97 6.99 -2.77 18.94
CA GLY A 97 8.10 -3.62 19.36
C GLY A 97 8.51 -4.71 18.36
N LEU A 98 7.80 -4.85 17.23
CA LEU A 98 8.07 -5.88 16.22
C LEU A 98 9.19 -5.49 15.25
N GLY A 99 9.68 -4.25 15.31
CA GLY A 99 10.69 -3.70 14.42
C GLY A 99 10.15 -2.56 13.53
N PRO A 100 11.04 -1.93 12.75
CA PRO A 100 10.68 -0.75 11.99
C PRO A 100 9.88 -1.08 10.74
N VAL A 101 8.86 -0.27 10.46
CA VAL A 101 8.31 -0.15 9.10
C VAL A 101 9.36 0.55 8.23
N ARG A 102 9.60 0.07 7.01
CA ARG A 102 10.63 0.59 6.11
C ARG A 102 10.05 1.02 4.77
N TRP A 103 10.67 2.00 4.13
CA TRP A 103 10.35 2.32 2.75
C TRP A 103 10.94 1.26 1.82
N LEU A 104 10.08 0.67 0.99
CA LEU A 104 10.49 -0.05 -0.22
C LEU A 104 10.67 0.93 -1.38
N ARG A 105 9.76 1.90 -1.49
CA ARG A 105 9.87 3.07 -2.35
C ARG A 105 9.53 4.32 -1.52
N PRO A 106 10.49 5.21 -1.22
CA PRO A 106 10.22 6.39 -0.41
C PRO A 106 9.33 7.39 -1.15
N PRO A 107 8.62 8.28 -0.42
CA PRO A 107 7.86 9.35 -1.05
C PRO A 107 8.77 10.34 -1.78
N LEU A 108 8.36 10.70 -2.99
CA LEU A 108 8.85 11.88 -3.72
C LEU A 108 7.81 13.01 -3.62
N LEU A 109 8.22 14.26 -3.83
CA LEU A 109 7.37 15.45 -3.69
C LEU A 109 6.01 15.32 -4.41
N ASP A 110 6.02 14.84 -5.64
CA ASP A 110 4.84 14.61 -6.49
C ASP A 110 3.97 13.46 -5.94
N THR A 111 4.59 12.32 -5.63
CA THR A 111 3.88 11.12 -5.16
C THR A 111 3.38 11.21 -3.72
N ALA A 112 3.94 12.12 -2.91
CA ALA A 112 3.48 12.42 -1.56
C ALA A 112 2.26 13.34 -1.56
N ALA A 113 2.24 14.31 -2.47
CA ALA A 113 1.13 15.26 -2.61
C ALA A 113 -0.07 14.66 -3.35
N ALA A 114 0.19 13.80 -4.34
CA ALA A 114 -0.83 13.16 -5.16
C ALA A 114 -0.51 11.68 -5.39
N PRO A 115 -0.90 10.80 -4.45
CA PRO A 115 -0.78 9.35 -4.63
C PRO A 115 -1.53 8.87 -5.88
N PRO A 116 -1.04 7.82 -6.57
CA PRO A 116 -1.67 7.34 -7.80
C PRO A 116 -3.04 6.71 -7.55
N GLN A 117 -3.90 6.73 -8.57
CA GLN A 117 -5.19 6.04 -8.52
C GLN A 117 -5.00 4.53 -8.43
N ALA A 118 -5.74 3.85 -7.55
CA ALA A 118 -5.62 2.41 -7.32
C ALA A 118 -5.78 1.57 -8.59
N ARG A 119 -6.69 1.96 -9.50
CA ARG A 119 -6.91 1.25 -10.78
C ARG A 119 -5.65 1.08 -11.64
N LEU A 120 -4.66 1.97 -11.49
CA LEU A 120 -3.39 1.87 -12.22
C LEU A 120 -2.51 0.74 -11.70
N LEU A 121 -2.62 0.40 -10.41
CA LEU A 121 -1.80 -0.59 -9.73
C LEU A 121 -2.51 -1.95 -9.63
N LEU A 122 -3.84 -1.91 -9.52
CA LEU A 122 -4.63 -3.03 -9.03
C LEU A 122 -4.56 -4.28 -9.93
N GLY A 123 -4.55 -4.13 -11.26
CA GLY A 123 -4.39 -5.28 -12.16
C GLY A 123 -3.07 -6.03 -11.94
N THR A 124 -1.97 -5.31 -11.64
CA THR A 124 -0.67 -5.93 -11.36
C THR A 124 -0.64 -6.57 -9.98
N LEU A 125 -1.19 -5.89 -8.96
CA LEU A 125 -1.28 -6.44 -7.61
C LEU A 125 -2.14 -7.70 -7.58
N ALA A 126 -3.32 -7.67 -8.17
CA ALA A 126 -4.24 -8.80 -8.23
C ALA A 126 -3.60 -10.01 -8.94
N TYR A 127 -3.00 -9.78 -10.12
CA TYR A 127 -2.31 -10.84 -10.85
C TYR A 127 -1.19 -11.47 -10.03
N VAL A 128 -0.33 -10.67 -9.38
CA VAL A 128 0.78 -11.22 -8.60
C VAL A 128 0.27 -11.93 -7.35
N CYS A 129 -0.72 -11.39 -6.64
CA CYS A 129 -1.31 -12.02 -5.46
C CYS A 129 -1.92 -13.39 -5.81
N HIS A 130 -2.60 -13.49 -6.95
CA HIS A 130 -3.18 -14.75 -7.42
C HIS A 130 -2.14 -15.82 -7.77
N ARG A 131 -0.94 -15.40 -8.19
CA ARG A 131 0.17 -16.29 -8.60
C ARG A 131 1.14 -16.63 -7.47
N SER A 132 0.86 -16.17 -6.24
CA SER A 132 1.74 -16.28 -5.08
C SER A 132 1.43 -17.48 -4.20
#